data_AF-A0ABD1ZLB3-F1
#
_entry.id   AF-A0ABD1ZLB3-F1
#
_cell.length_a   1.000
_cell.length_b   1.000
_cell.length_c   1.000
_cell.angle_alpha   90.00
_cell.angle_beta   90.00
_cell.angle_gamma   90.00
#
_symmetry.space_group_name_H-M   'P 1'
#
loop_
_entity.id
_entity.type
_entity.pdbx_description
1 polymer ?
#
loop_
_entity_poly.entity_id
_entity_poly.type
_entity_poly.pdbx_seq_one_letter_code
_entity_poly.pdbx_strand_id
1 'polypeptide(L)'
;MRAMMLPHQIEHDLKSNGGEYVIRNNGPGKKSGVWDTFGIVYNLSNVKLDYAACKSCNKVYTFKTSTGTAMISKHKCRVLASEVTCAKVFFKKHIITKQEKEMIMVAAADYCATDMHPFESLSGLGLKALIQIALDIGSSSASQVTVDELLANLTTISHNIDSRAQNGREKLTLILKKHFDSGLNVACTLDLWTDVIKKNSYMSIIIHYIDEMFNLYARTLHVKPVEEASHTAEMVLEEFSKDLAVFKIMADMHQQIIVVSDSGSNCCGSNGIPSAFYWLACSDHKLATVLTTIMNKTTKIENGIRSTPFY
;
A
#
# COMPACT_ATOMS: atom_id res chain seq x y z
N MET A 1 0.13 -31.73 35.30
CA MET A 1 1.33 -30.87 35.41
C MET A 1 1.24 -29.85 34.26
N ARG A 2 0.81 -28.61 34.50
CA ARG A 2 0.69 -27.61 33.41
C ARG A 2 2.09 -27.15 33.03
N ALA A 3 2.47 -27.33 31.76
CA ALA A 3 3.70 -26.77 31.22
C ALA A 3 3.68 -25.26 31.46
N MET A 4 4.64 -24.77 32.24
CA MET A 4 4.78 -23.36 32.55
C MET A 4 5.34 -22.68 31.29
N MET A 5 4.45 -22.14 30.46
CA MET A 5 4.87 -21.43 29.25
C MET A 5 5.75 -20.24 29.62
N LEU A 6 6.82 -20.04 28.85
CA LEU A 6 7.81 -19.03 29.16
C LEU A 6 7.28 -17.66 28.72
N PRO A 7 7.41 -16.60 29.56
CA PRO A 7 6.93 -15.25 29.24
C PRO A 7 7.33 -14.73 27.85
N HIS A 8 8.52 -15.13 27.36
CA HIS A 8 9.02 -14.70 26.05
C HIS A 8 8.17 -15.21 24.86
N GLN A 9 7.51 -16.37 24.98
CA GLN A 9 6.66 -16.91 23.92
C GLN A 9 5.37 -16.09 23.79
N ILE A 10 4.79 -15.72 24.93
CA ILE A 10 3.64 -14.83 25.00
C ILE A 10 4.01 -13.43 24.47
N GLU A 11 5.19 -12.92 24.80
CA GLU A 11 5.69 -11.63 24.26
C GLU A 11 5.80 -11.62 22.73
N HIS A 12 6.29 -12.72 22.15
CA HIS A 12 6.43 -12.86 20.71
C HIS A 12 5.06 -12.88 20.03
N ASP A 13 4.15 -13.69 20.55
CA ASP A 13 2.80 -13.85 20.03
C ASP A 13 1.97 -12.55 20.10
N LEU A 14 2.05 -11.82 21.22
CA LEU A 14 1.40 -10.51 21.39
C LEU A 14 1.91 -9.45 20.39
N LYS A 15 3.05 -9.66 19.74
CA LYS A 15 3.61 -8.75 18.72
C LYS A 15 3.26 -9.16 17.29
N SER A 16 2.78 -10.38 17.07
CA SER A 16 2.30 -10.85 15.77
C SER A 16 0.80 -10.54 15.58
N ASN A 17 0.43 -9.99 14.42
CA ASN A 17 -0.98 -9.83 14.07
C ASN A 17 -1.63 -11.21 13.89
N GLY A 18 -2.54 -11.58 14.81
CA GLY A 18 -3.25 -12.87 14.80
C GLY A 18 -2.83 -13.87 15.90
N GLY A 19 -2.12 -13.42 16.94
CA GLY A 19 -1.64 -14.28 18.02
C GLY A 19 -2.72 -14.95 18.91
N GLU A 20 -2.33 -16.01 19.61
CA GLU A 20 -3.15 -16.79 20.55
C GLU A 20 -3.48 -16.06 21.88
N TYR A 21 -2.83 -14.92 22.14
CA TYR A 21 -3.01 -14.16 23.38
C TYR A 21 -3.51 -12.73 23.15
N VAL A 22 -4.29 -12.24 24.13
CA VAL A 22 -4.81 -10.86 24.14
C VAL A 22 -4.62 -10.19 25.50
N ILE A 23 -4.37 -8.89 25.48
CA ILE A 23 -4.25 -8.06 26.68
C ILE A 23 -5.60 -7.42 27.00
N ARG A 24 -6.10 -7.59 28.23
CA ARG A 24 -7.34 -6.94 28.68
C ARG A 24 -7.14 -6.15 29.97
N ASN A 25 -7.99 -5.16 30.17
CA ASN A 25 -7.94 -4.34 31.38
C ASN A 25 -8.21 -5.17 32.64
N ASN A 26 -7.52 -4.83 33.72
CA ASN A 26 -7.84 -5.38 35.04
C ASN A 26 -9.23 -4.88 35.48
N GLY A 27 -10.06 -5.78 36.03
CA GLY A 27 -11.48 -5.57 36.32
C GLY A 27 -11.77 -4.45 37.35
N PRO A 28 -13.07 -4.17 37.63
CA PRO A 28 -13.48 -3.07 38.51
C PRO A 28 -13.16 -3.38 39.97
N GLY A 29 -12.15 -2.70 40.51
CA GLY A 29 -11.71 -2.71 41.92
C GLY A 29 -10.65 -1.63 42.11
N LYS A 30 -10.31 -1.22 43.34
CA LYS A 30 -9.34 -0.15 43.63
C LYS A 30 -8.03 -0.37 42.84
N LYS A 31 -7.81 0.41 41.76
CA LYS A 31 -6.72 0.17 40.80
C LYS A 31 -5.46 0.91 41.27
N SER A 32 -4.38 0.15 41.47
CA SER A 32 -3.03 0.73 41.39
C SER A 32 -2.84 1.33 39.99
N GLY A 33 -2.25 2.53 39.89
CA GLY A 33 -2.05 3.24 38.61
C GLY A 33 -1.22 2.46 37.58
N VAL A 34 -0.54 1.38 37.99
CA VAL A 34 0.14 0.47 37.06
C VAL A 34 -0.83 -0.19 36.05
N TRP A 35 -2.11 -0.33 36.38
CA TRP A 35 -3.10 -0.94 35.49
C TRP A 35 -3.57 -0.01 34.35
N ASP A 36 -3.17 1.26 34.39
CA ASP A 36 -3.38 2.17 33.27
C ASP A 36 -2.46 1.78 32.10
N THR A 37 -1.23 1.39 32.40
CA THR A 37 -0.20 0.99 31.41
C THR A 37 -0.11 -0.52 31.17
N PHE A 38 -0.64 -1.35 32.08
CA PHE A 38 -0.63 -2.81 32.00
C PHE A 38 -2.02 -3.43 31.93
N GLY A 39 -2.12 -4.58 31.26
CA GLY A 39 -3.32 -5.42 31.27
C GLY A 39 -3.00 -6.87 31.62
N ILE A 40 -4.03 -7.65 31.91
CA ILE A 40 -3.95 -9.08 32.18
C ILE A 40 -4.00 -9.83 30.85
N VAL A 41 -3.17 -10.88 30.73
CA VAL A 41 -3.13 -11.73 29.53
C VAL A 41 -4.21 -12.81 29.60
N TYR A 42 -4.94 -12.97 28.51
CA TYR A 42 -5.92 -14.03 28.28
C TYR A 42 -5.54 -14.83 27.03
N ASN A 43 -5.91 -16.11 26.99
CA ASN A 43 -5.83 -16.91 25.76
C ASN A 43 -7.12 -16.75 24.92
N LEU A 44 -7.15 -17.35 23.72
CA LEU A 44 -8.33 -17.34 22.82
C LEU A 44 -9.60 -17.93 23.47
N SER A 45 -9.45 -18.89 24.38
CA SER A 45 -10.56 -19.47 25.15
C SER A 45 -11.04 -18.58 26.31
N ASN A 46 -10.57 -17.34 26.38
CA ASN A 46 -10.92 -16.34 27.39
C ASN A 46 -10.55 -16.73 28.84
N VAL A 47 -9.54 -17.59 28.99
CA VAL A 47 -9.01 -17.99 30.30
C VAL A 47 -7.96 -16.98 30.76
N LYS A 48 -8.16 -16.44 31.96
CA LYS A 48 -7.22 -15.53 32.64
C LYS A 48 -5.92 -16.27 32.97
N LEU A 49 -4.79 -15.72 32.57
CA LEU A 49 -3.47 -16.26 32.91
C LEU A 49 -2.80 -15.46 34.03
N ASP A 50 -1.81 -16.08 34.69
CA ASP A 50 -0.99 -15.46 35.73
C ASP A 50 0.13 -14.58 35.13
N TYR A 51 -0.23 -13.78 34.12
CA TYR A 51 0.66 -12.85 33.43
C TYR A 51 0.00 -11.49 33.24
N ALA A 52 0.80 -10.44 33.35
CA ALA A 52 0.44 -9.08 32.99
C ALA A 52 1.39 -8.57 31.91
N ALA A 53 0.86 -7.86 30.92
CA ALA A 53 1.62 -7.33 29.80
C ALA A 53 1.47 -5.82 29.68
N CYS A 54 2.56 -5.14 29.30
CA CYS A 54 2.52 -3.71 28.98
C CYS A 54 1.72 -3.50 27.70
N LYS A 55 0.74 -2.59 27.72
CA LYS A 55 -0.12 -2.31 26.55
C LYS A 55 0.63 -1.66 25.38
N SER A 56 1.80 -1.05 25.63
CA SER A 56 2.57 -0.30 24.63
C SER A 56 3.69 -1.12 23.99
N CYS A 57 4.47 -1.87 24.78
CA CYS A 57 5.64 -2.60 24.30
C CYS A 57 5.46 -4.14 24.30
N ASN A 58 4.31 -4.62 24.77
CA ASN A 58 3.94 -6.02 24.89
C ASN A 58 4.91 -6.86 25.75
N LYS A 59 5.71 -6.23 26.62
CA LYS A 59 6.58 -6.94 27.59
C LYS A 59 5.72 -7.63 28.64
N VAL A 60 5.97 -8.91 28.91
CA VAL A 60 5.16 -9.78 29.77
C VAL A 60 5.89 -10.05 31.09
N TYR A 61 5.14 -10.00 32.18
CA TYR A 61 5.59 -10.28 33.53
C TYR A 61 4.67 -11.30 34.18
N THR A 62 5.24 -12.21 34.96
CA THR A 62 4.44 -13.09 35.83
C THR A 62 3.71 -12.25 36.87
N PHE A 63 2.41 -12.47 37.01
CA PHE A 63 1.54 -11.73 37.92
C PHE A 63 0.48 -12.65 38.53
N LYS A 64 0.48 -12.74 39.86
CA LYS A 64 -0.62 -13.31 40.65
C LYS A 64 -1.19 -12.22 41.55
N THR A 65 -2.49 -12.30 41.83
CA THR A 65 -3.15 -11.38 42.78
C THR A 65 -2.49 -11.41 44.16
N SER A 66 -1.92 -12.54 44.57
CA SER A 66 -1.19 -12.69 45.84
C SER A 66 0.20 -12.05 45.87
N THR A 67 0.89 -11.94 44.72
CA THR A 67 2.26 -11.42 44.63
C THR A 67 2.33 -9.90 44.39
N GLY A 68 1.18 -9.26 44.14
CA GLY A 68 1.09 -7.81 43.95
C GLY A 68 1.77 -7.30 42.68
N THR A 69 1.99 -5.98 42.60
CA THR A 69 2.39 -5.27 41.37
C THR A 69 3.86 -4.82 41.36
N ALA A 70 4.70 -5.30 42.28
CA ALA A 70 6.06 -4.78 42.49
C ALA A 70 7.02 -4.99 41.28
N MET A 71 6.86 -6.08 40.54
CA MET A 71 7.66 -6.38 39.34
C MET A 71 7.28 -5.49 38.16
N ILE A 72 5.97 -5.31 37.94
CA ILE A 72 5.43 -4.50 36.85
C ILE A 72 5.60 -3.00 37.12
N SER A 73 5.58 -2.55 38.38
CA SER A 73 5.83 -1.15 38.73
C SER A 73 7.27 -0.69 38.47
N LYS A 74 8.22 -1.63 38.36
CA LYS A 74 9.62 -1.34 38.01
C LYS A 74 9.86 -1.28 36.49
N HIS A 75 8.86 -1.63 35.69
CA HIS A 75 8.99 -1.58 34.24
C HIS A 75 9.17 -0.14 33.74
N LYS A 76 10.27 0.11 33.04
CA LYS A 76 10.51 1.34 32.29
C LYS A 76 10.26 1.06 30.81
N CYS A 77 9.05 1.35 30.36
CA CYS A 77 8.67 1.15 28.96
C CYS A 77 9.47 2.12 28.09
N ARG A 78 10.38 1.65 27.23
CA ARG A 78 11.14 2.55 26.34
C ARG A 78 10.28 3.23 25.27
N VAL A 79 9.11 2.65 24.95
CA VAL A 79 8.11 3.24 24.04
C VAL A 79 7.35 4.40 24.72
N LEU A 80 7.28 4.42 26.06
CA LEU A 80 6.74 5.55 26.85
C LEU A 80 7.84 6.37 27.55
N ALA A 81 9.09 5.93 27.53
CA ALA A 81 10.22 6.68 28.10
C ALA A 81 10.62 7.86 27.20
N SER A 82 10.12 7.89 25.96
CA SER A 82 10.03 9.11 25.16
C SER A 82 8.99 10.11 25.70
N GLU A 83 8.12 9.73 26.66
CA GLU A 83 6.99 10.55 27.09
C GLU A 83 7.00 11.01 28.57
N VAL A 84 7.88 10.56 29.47
CA VAL A 84 7.68 10.85 30.93
C VAL A 84 8.90 11.37 31.73
N THR A 85 9.95 11.90 31.09
CA THR A 85 10.96 12.72 31.81
C THR A 85 11.28 14.05 31.15
N CYS A 86 10.35 14.61 30.39
CA CYS A 86 10.22 16.06 30.37
C CYS A 86 9.16 16.40 31.42
N ALA A 87 9.42 17.43 32.23
CA ALA A 87 8.41 18.02 33.10
C ALA A 87 7.11 18.27 32.33
N LYS A 88 6.00 18.51 33.04
CA LYS A 88 4.75 19.03 32.47
C LYS A 88 4.99 20.32 31.66
N VAL A 89 5.54 20.20 30.46
CA VAL A 89 5.49 21.20 29.41
C VAL A 89 4.15 20.92 28.79
N PHE A 90 3.19 21.77 29.10
CA PHE A 90 1.98 21.88 28.32
C PHE A 90 2.42 22.04 26.86
N PHE A 91 2.37 20.98 26.06
CA PHE A 91 2.42 21.12 24.61
C PHE A 91 1.11 21.81 24.22
N LYS A 92 1.06 23.13 24.40
CA LYS A 92 0.10 23.96 23.70
C LYS A 92 0.34 23.64 22.24
N LYS A 93 -0.66 23.03 21.58
CA LYS A 93 -0.68 22.90 20.13
C LYS A 93 -0.35 24.29 19.57
N HIS A 94 0.80 24.42 18.91
CA HIS A 94 1.21 25.70 18.36
C HIS A 94 0.14 26.15 17.37
N ILE A 95 -0.40 27.34 17.61
CA ILE A 95 -1.39 27.92 16.71
C ILE A 95 -0.59 28.66 15.65
N ILE A 96 -0.56 28.09 14.44
CA ILE A 96 0.10 28.71 13.30
C ILE A 96 -0.47 30.11 13.08
N THR A 97 0.40 31.11 13.21
CA THR A 97 0.09 32.53 13.03
C THR A 97 -0.15 32.87 11.56
N LYS A 98 -0.75 34.03 11.30
CA LYS A 98 -0.94 34.53 9.92
C LYS A 98 0.40 34.71 9.21
N GLN A 99 1.40 35.26 9.90
CA GLN A 99 2.74 35.46 9.35
C GLN A 99 3.42 34.12 8.99
N GLU A 100 3.30 33.09 9.84
CA GLU A 100 3.84 31.76 9.52
C GLU A 100 3.15 31.12 8.32
N LYS A 101 1.83 31.32 8.16
CA LYS A 101 1.13 30.89 6.95
C LYS A 101 1.61 31.62 5.71
N GLU A 102 1.85 32.93 5.80
CA GLU A 102 2.40 33.72 4.69
C GLU A 102 3.82 33.26 4.32
N MET A 103 4.67 32.94 5.31
CA MET A 103 6.01 32.41 5.05
C MET A 103 5.96 31.07 4.31
N ILE A 104 5.11 30.14 4.73
CA ILE A 104 4.92 28.86 4.02
C ILE A 104 4.36 29.08 2.61
N MET A 105 3.46 30.05 2.42
CA MET A 105 2.91 30.36 1.10
C MET A 105 3.98 30.85 0.13
N VAL A 106 4.86 31.75 0.58
CA VAL A 106 6.00 32.24 -0.23
C VAL A 106 6.96 31.09 -0.54
N ALA A 107 7.37 30.31 0.47
CA ALA A 107 8.26 29.17 0.27
C ALA A 107 7.68 28.10 -0.68
N ALA A 108 6.37 27.88 -0.64
CA ALA A 108 5.67 26.96 -1.55
C ALA A 108 5.66 27.50 -3.00
N ALA A 109 5.49 28.81 -3.18
CA ALA A 109 5.58 29.44 -4.49
C ALA A 109 7.00 29.35 -5.06
N ASP A 110 8.01 29.61 -4.23
CA ASP A 110 9.42 29.49 -4.61
C ASP A 110 9.79 28.05 -4.97
N TYR A 111 9.35 27.06 -4.19
CA TYR A 111 9.52 25.64 -4.50
C TYR A 111 8.98 25.28 -5.90
N CYS A 112 7.77 25.74 -6.24
CA CYS A 112 7.20 25.50 -7.57
C CYS A 112 7.97 26.25 -8.67
N ALA A 113 8.38 27.49 -8.43
CA ALA A 113 9.03 28.32 -9.43
C ALA A 113 10.50 27.95 -9.68
N THR A 114 11.25 27.62 -8.62
CA THR A 114 12.68 27.28 -8.70
C THR A 114 12.88 25.88 -9.29
N ASP A 115 12.11 24.89 -8.83
CA ASP A 115 12.30 23.50 -9.24
C ASP A 115 11.33 23.08 -10.37
N MET A 116 10.53 24.04 -10.87
CA MET A 116 9.54 23.83 -11.93
C MET A 116 8.51 22.74 -11.60
N HIS A 117 8.12 22.63 -10.32
CA HIS A 117 7.13 21.67 -9.88
C HIS A 117 5.69 22.15 -10.14
N PRO A 118 4.77 21.25 -10.56
CA PRO A 118 3.35 21.58 -10.66
C PRO A 118 2.77 21.92 -9.28
N PHE A 119 1.84 22.87 -9.19
CA PHE A 119 1.24 23.29 -7.92
C PHE A 119 0.56 22.14 -7.17
N GLU A 120 0.06 21.16 -7.91
CA GLU A 120 -0.59 19.96 -7.38
C GLU A 120 0.37 19.10 -6.53
N SER A 121 1.69 19.22 -6.71
CA SER A 121 2.68 18.47 -5.91
C SER A 121 2.57 18.78 -4.42
N LEU A 122 2.23 20.02 -4.06
CA LEU A 122 2.00 20.48 -2.69
C LEU A 122 0.78 19.82 -2.02
N SER A 123 -0.17 19.35 -2.83
CA SER A 123 -1.36 18.65 -2.34
C SER A 123 -1.12 17.15 -2.13
N GLY A 124 -0.02 16.61 -2.65
CA GLY A 124 0.33 15.19 -2.60
C GLY A 124 0.48 14.64 -1.18
N LEU A 125 -0.13 13.49 -0.91
CA LEU A 125 -0.06 12.84 0.41
C LEU A 125 1.37 12.45 0.80
N GLY A 126 2.21 12.09 -0.17
CA GLY A 126 3.62 11.74 0.06
C GLY A 126 4.44 12.93 0.59
N LEU A 127 4.32 14.11 -0.03
CA LEU A 127 5.01 15.31 0.43
C LEU A 127 4.53 15.74 1.81
N LYS A 128 3.21 15.71 2.06
CA LYS A 128 2.64 16.01 3.38
C LYS A 128 3.18 15.08 4.47
N ALA A 129 3.27 13.78 4.19
CA ALA A 129 3.85 12.81 5.11
C ALA A 129 5.34 13.09 5.37
N LEU A 130 6.10 13.43 4.32
CA LEU A 130 7.51 13.79 4.44
C LEU A 130 7.71 15.05 5.31
N ILE A 131 6.95 16.11 5.07
CA ILE A 131 6.99 17.35 5.85
C ILE A 131 6.61 17.08 7.31
N GLN A 132 5.57 16.28 7.56
CA GLN A 132 5.17 15.93 8.92
C GLN A 132 6.30 15.19 9.65
N ILE A 133 6.94 14.21 9.01
CA ILE A 133 8.09 13.49 9.58
C ILE A 133 9.25 14.47 9.87
N ALA A 134 9.54 15.41 8.97
CA ALA A 134 10.57 16.42 9.19
C ALA A 134 10.24 17.35 10.38
N LEU A 135 9.00 17.77 10.53
CA LEU A 135 8.53 18.56 11.68
C LEU A 135 8.60 17.77 12.99
N ASP A 136 8.21 16.49 12.98
CA ASP A 136 8.24 15.62 14.14
C ASP A 136 9.69 15.41 14.63
N ILE A 137 10.61 15.16 13.69
CA ILE A 137 12.05 15.09 13.97
C ILE A 137 12.55 16.42 14.53
N GLY A 138 12.28 17.54 13.85
CA GLY A 138 12.69 18.88 14.31
C GLY A 138 12.16 19.21 15.71
N SER A 139 10.93 18.82 16.04
CA SER A 139 10.33 19.04 17.36
C SER A 139 10.92 18.16 18.46
N SER A 140 11.44 16.98 18.09
CA SER A 140 12.02 16.00 19.02
C SER A 140 13.53 16.17 19.22
N SER A 141 14.19 16.91 18.33
CA SER A 141 15.63 17.13 18.37
C SER A 141 16.02 18.18 19.41
N ALA A 142 17.03 17.86 20.22
CA ALA A 142 17.59 18.78 21.22
C ALA A 142 18.57 19.81 20.61
N SER A 143 19.00 19.59 19.36
CA SER A 143 19.88 20.44 18.60
C SER A 143 19.20 20.85 17.29
N GLN A 144 19.70 21.94 16.69
CA GLN A 144 19.29 22.33 15.35
C GLN A 144 19.56 21.17 14.37
N VAL A 145 18.56 20.85 13.56
CA VAL A 145 18.66 19.90 12.45
C VAL A 145 18.76 20.70 11.15
N THR A 146 19.74 20.39 10.32
CA THR A 146 19.85 21.00 8.99
C THR A 146 19.17 20.12 7.94
N VAL A 147 18.72 20.72 6.83
CA VAL A 147 18.04 19.98 5.75
C VAL A 147 19.00 18.98 5.08
N ASP A 148 20.27 19.35 4.92
CA ASP A 148 21.30 18.51 4.30
C ASP A 148 21.64 17.27 5.14
N GLU A 149 21.52 17.36 6.47
CA GLU A 149 21.67 16.19 7.37
C GLU A 149 20.41 15.31 7.39
N LEU A 150 19.24 15.93 7.19
CA LEU A 150 17.95 15.23 7.24
C LEU A 150 17.69 14.44 5.95
N LEU A 151 17.99 15.02 4.79
CA LEU A 151 17.71 14.42 3.50
C LEU A 151 18.87 13.54 3.03
N ALA A 152 18.57 12.28 2.75
CA ALA A 152 19.53 11.39 2.11
C ALA A 152 19.79 11.83 0.65
N ASN A 153 20.99 11.53 0.13
CA ASN A 153 21.27 11.74 -1.28
C ASN A 153 20.35 10.90 -2.19
N LEU A 154 20.20 11.34 -3.44
CA LEU A 154 19.27 10.73 -4.41
C LEU A 154 19.56 9.26 -4.68
N THR A 155 20.84 8.86 -4.71
CA THR A 155 21.25 7.47 -4.90
C THR A 155 20.76 6.57 -3.77
N THR A 156 20.89 7.02 -2.51
CA THR A 156 20.39 6.30 -1.34
C THR A 156 18.86 6.19 -1.37
N ILE A 157 18.16 7.26 -1.77
CA ILE A 157 16.70 7.22 -1.94
C ILE A 157 16.31 6.20 -3.00
N SER A 158 16.99 6.18 -4.16
CA SER A 158 16.74 5.22 -5.23
C SER A 158 16.90 3.77 -4.74
N HIS A 159 18.02 3.45 -4.09
CA HIS A 159 18.24 2.10 -3.56
C HIS A 159 17.17 1.70 -2.52
N ASN A 160 16.70 2.65 -1.71
CA ASN A 160 15.63 2.39 -0.77
C ASN A 160 14.29 2.13 -1.48
N ILE A 161 13.98 2.85 -2.56
CA ILE A 161 12.81 2.58 -3.40
C ILE A 161 12.88 1.15 -3.95
N ASP A 162 14.02 0.75 -4.51
CA ASP A 162 14.20 -0.60 -5.08
C ASP A 162 14.03 -1.69 -4.03
N SER A 163 14.65 -1.52 -2.86
CA SER A 163 14.53 -2.44 -1.73
C SER A 163 13.07 -2.57 -1.24
N ARG A 164 12.36 -1.44 -1.13
CA ARG A 164 10.94 -1.42 -0.73
C ARG A 164 10.04 -2.06 -1.79
N ALA A 165 10.31 -1.80 -3.06
CA ALA A 165 9.58 -2.43 -4.17
C ALA A 165 9.80 -3.95 -4.17
N GLN A 166 11.03 -4.42 -3.95
CA GLN A 166 11.35 -5.84 -3.86
C GLN A 166 10.63 -6.52 -2.68
N ASN A 167 10.64 -5.91 -1.50
CA ASN A 167 9.90 -6.40 -0.34
C ASN A 167 8.39 -6.44 -0.60
N GLY A 168 7.86 -5.40 -1.27
CA GLY A 168 6.46 -5.35 -1.70
C GLY A 168 6.11 -6.48 -2.67
N ARG A 169 6.97 -6.76 -3.65
CA ARG A 169 6.81 -7.89 -4.58
C ARG A 169 6.80 -9.23 -3.85
N GLU A 170 7.75 -9.48 -2.95
CA GLU A 170 7.82 -10.72 -2.17
C GLU A 170 6.55 -10.97 -1.35
N LYS A 171 6.02 -9.91 -0.70
CA LYS A 171 4.76 -9.99 0.03
C LYS A 171 3.57 -10.27 -0.89
N LEU A 172 3.48 -9.57 -2.02
CA LEU A 172 2.40 -9.77 -2.97
C LEU A 172 2.44 -11.18 -3.58
N THR A 173 3.62 -11.68 -3.93
CA THR A 173 3.82 -13.05 -4.41
C THR A 173 3.28 -14.08 -3.43
N LEU A 174 3.53 -13.91 -2.12
CA LEU A 174 2.98 -14.82 -1.10
C LEU A 174 1.45 -14.77 -1.04
N ILE A 175 0.86 -13.58 -1.12
CA ILE A 175 -0.60 -13.39 -1.13
C ILE A 175 -1.21 -14.08 -2.36
N LEU A 176 -0.67 -13.81 -3.55
CA LEU A 176 -1.17 -14.37 -4.80
C LEU A 176 -1.01 -15.89 -4.83
N LYS A 177 0.12 -16.41 -4.34
CA LYS A 177 0.32 -17.85 -4.21
C LYS A 177 -0.76 -18.49 -3.35
N LYS A 178 -1.04 -17.95 -2.16
CA LYS A 178 -2.13 -18.45 -1.29
C LYS A 178 -3.48 -18.41 -2.01
N HIS A 179 -3.72 -17.33 -2.77
CA HIS A 179 -4.96 -17.14 -3.55
C HIS A 179 -5.13 -18.25 -4.61
N PHE A 180 -4.11 -18.49 -5.43
CA PHE A 180 -4.10 -19.55 -6.44
C PHE A 180 -4.13 -20.95 -5.84
N ASP A 181 -3.40 -21.21 -4.75
CA ASP A 181 -3.41 -22.49 -4.03
C ASP A 181 -4.80 -22.82 -3.45
N SER A 182 -5.62 -21.79 -3.20
CA SER A 182 -7.02 -21.92 -2.77
C SER A 182 -8.00 -22.14 -3.92
N GLY A 183 -7.51 -22.20 -5.17
CA GLY A 183 -8.33 -22.34 -6.38
C GLY A 183 -9.16 -21.10 -6.73
N LEU A 184 -8.77 -19.92 -6.23
CA LEU A 184 -9.46 -18.67 -6.49
C LEU A 184 -8.89 -17.98 -7.73
N ASN A 185 -9.78 -17.46 -8.56
CA ASN A 185 -9.40 -16.71 -9.75
C ASN A 185 -8.98 -15.27 -9.42
N VAL A 186 -8.20 -14.70 -10.34
CA VAL A 186 -7.82 -13.29 -10.36
C VAL A 186 -8.16 -12.68 -11.72
N ALA A 187 -8.26 -11.37 -11.79
CA ALA A 187 -8.33 -10.65 -13.05
C ALA A 187 -7.09 -9.78 -13.23
N CYS A 188 -6.58 -9.67 -14.46
CA CYS A 188 -5.53 -8.73 -14.82
C CYS A 188 -6.07 -7.74 -15.83
N THR A 189 -5.93 -6.45 -15.58
CA THR A 189 -6.12 -5.44 -16.65
C THR A 189 -4.77 -5.19 -17.30
N LEU A 190 -4.74 -5.34 -18.63
CA LEU A 190 -3.60 -5.09 -19.49
C LEU A 190 -3.91 -3.86 -20.34
N ASP A 191 -3.10 -2.83 -20.20
CA ASP A 191 -3.22 -1.60 -20.99
C ASP A 191 -1.93 -1.36 -21.78
N LEU A 192 -2.09 -1.02 -23.05
CA LEU A 192 -1.01 -0.73 -23.98
C LEU A 192 -1.29 0.63 -24.62
N TRP A 193 -0.35 1.55 -24.48
CA TRP A 193 -0.46 2.87 -25.12
C TRP A 193 0.88 3.31 -25.68
N THR A 194 0.82 4.18 -26.68
CA THR A 194 2.00 4.82 -27.25
C THR A 194 1.96 6.30 -26.92
N ASP A 195 3.02 6.79 -26.27
CA ASP A 195 3.24 8.22 -26.08
C ASP A 195 3.41 8.87 -27.46
N VAL A 196 2.48 9.77 -27.80
CA VAL A 196 2.43 10.41 -29.12
C VAL A 196 3.63 11.33 -29.37
N ILE A 197 4.23 11.87 -28.32
CA ILE A 197 5.34 12.82 -28.40
C ILE A 197 6.65 12.06 -28.46
N LYS A 198 6.89 11.17 -27.49
CA LYS A 198 8.14 10.41 -27.39
C LYS A 198 8.19 9.21 -28.34
N LYS A 199 7.04 8.82 -28.91
CA LYS A 199 6.88 7.62 -29.76
C LYS A 199 7.29 6.32 -29.05
N ASN A 200 7.29 6.33 -27.73
CA ASN A 200 7.56 5.17 -26.91
C ASN A 200 6.25 4.48 -26.55
N SER A 201 6.28 3.17 -26.61
CA SER A 201 5.16 2.34 -26.23
C SER A 201 5.33 1.87 -24.80
N TYR A 202 4.21 1.72 -24.10
CA TYR A 202 4.18 1.35 -22.70
C TYR A 202 3.16 0.26 -22.49
N MET A 203 3.45 -0.59 -21.51
CA MET A 203 2.57 -1.62 -21.02
C MET A 203 2.36 -1.42 -19.53
N SER A 204 1.11 -1.53 -19.09
CA SER A 204 0.79 -1.67 -17.68
C SER A 204 -0.02 -2.93 -17.40
N ILE A 205 0.29 -3.54 -16.27
CA ILE A 205 -0.39 -4.72 -15.77
C ILE A 205 -0.84 -4.44 -14.35
N ILE A 206 -2.14 -4.55 -14.11
CA ILE A 206 -2.72 -4.43 -12.77
C ILE A 206 -3.47 -5.73 -12.48
N ILE A 207 -3.12 -6.36 -11.37
CA ILE A 207 -3.83 -7.54 -10.88
C ILE A 207 -4.93 -7.13 -9.91
N HIS A 208 -6.07 -7.80 -10.03
CA HIS A 208 -7.28 -7.60 -9.26
C HIS A 208 -7.66 -8.92 -8.58
N TYR A 209 -7.84 -8.90 -7.27
CA TYR A 209 -8.27 -10.06 -6.49
C TYR A 209 -9.14 -9.62 -5.33
N ILE A 210 -9.95 -10.56 -4.82
CA ILE A 210 -10.84 -10.35 -3.68
C ILE A 210 -10.34 -11.22 -2.54
N ASP A 211 -10.14 -10.64 -1.35
CA ASP A 211 -9.72 -11.42 -0.18
C ASP A 211 -10.88 -12.17 0.49
N GLU A 212 -10.54 -12.93 1.54
CA GLU A 212 -11.51 -13.66 2.38
C GLU A 212 -12.54 -12.74 3.08
N MET A 213 -12.26 -11.45 3.18
CA MET A 213 -13.15 -10.43 3.75
C MET A 213 -13.96 -9.68 2.67
N PHE A 214 -13.94 -10.17 1.42
CA PHE A 214 -14.60 -9.55 0.26
C PHE A 214 -14.08 -8.14 -0.10
N ASN A 215 -12.85 -7.79 0.30
CA ASN A 215 -12.21 -6.57 -0.15
C ASN A 215 -11.60 -6.77 -1.53
N LEU A 216 -11.99 -5.91 -2.48
CA LEU A 216 -11.35 -5.84 -3.78
C LEU A 216 -10.01 -5.10 -3.69
N TYR A 217 -8.96 -5.74 -4.17
CA TYR A 217 -7.64 -5.15 -4.28
C TYR A 217 -7.24 -5.02 -5.74
N ALA A 218 -6.85 -3.81 -6.14
CA ALA A 218 -6.10 -3.56 -7.37
C ALA A 218 -4.63 -3.30 -7.01
N ARG A 219 -3.71 -4.01 -7.66
CA ARG A 219 -2.26 -3.87 -7.46
C ARG A 219 -1.56 -3.76 -8.80
N THR A 220 -0.92 -2.64 -9.03
CA THR A 220 -0.03 -2.46 -10.18
C THR A 220 1.15 -3.41 -10.04
N LEU A 221 1.29 -4.33 -11.00
CA LEU A 221 2.43 -5.23 -11.10
C LEU A 221 3.57 -4.53 -11.83
N HIS A 222 3.26 -3.95 -12.99
CA HIS A 222 4.24 -3.30 -13.87
C HIS A 222 3.63 -2.08 -14.56
N VAL A 223 4.48 -1.07 -14.78
CA VAL A 223 4.29 0.04 -15.72
C VAL A 223 5.65 0.27 -16.34
N LYS A 224 5.82 -0.12 -17.60
CA LYS A 224 7.14 -0.13 -18.23
C LYS A 224 7.07 0.17 -19.72
N PRO A 225 8.15 0.70 -20.32
CA PRO A 225 8.24 0.79 -21.77
C PRO A 225 8.27 -0.60 -22.39
N VAL A 226 7.71 -0.72 -23.59
CA VAL A 226 7.84 -1.88 -24.47
C VAL A 226 8.89 -1.53 -25.51
N GLU A 227 10.05 -2.19 -25.45
CA GLU A 227 11.19 -1.85 -26.29
C GLU A 227 11.04 -2.35 -27.74
N GLU A 228 10.19 -3.34 -27.97
CA GLU A 228 10.03 -3.96 -29.28
C GLU A 228 9.14 -3.13 -30.21
N ALA A 229 9.64 -2.84 -31.42
CA ALA A 229 8.97 -1.99 -32.39
C ALA A 229 7.68 -2.61 -32.96
N SER A 230 7.61 -3.94 -33.04
CA SER A 230 6.43 -4.66 -33.51
C SER A 230 5.62 -5.20 -32.34
N HIS A 231 4.52 -4.52 -32.03
CA HIS A 231 3.55 -4.97 -31.02
C HIS A 231 2.66 -6.10 -31.55
N THR A 232 3.25 -7.24 -31.91
CA THR A 232 2.47 -8.41 -32.34
C THR A 232 1.73 -9.01 -31.14
N ALA A 233 0.72 -9.86 -31.43
CA ALA A 233 -0.06 -10.48 -30.37
C ALA A 233 0.75 -11.49 -29.56
N GLU A 234 1.65 -12.19 -30.23
CA GLU A 234 2.60 -13.13 -29.64
C GLU A 234 3.59 -12.41 -28.73
N MET A 235 4.11 -11.24 -29.13
CA MET A 235 5.03 -10.45 -28.28
C MET A 235 4.33 -9.98 -27.01
N VAL A 236 3.12 -9.43 -27.13
CA VAL A 236 2.33 -8.98 -25.96
C VAL A 236 2.09 -10.13 -24.99
N LEU A 237 1.75 -11.32 -25.50
CA LEU A 237 1.59 -12.53 -24.68
C LEU A 237 2.89 -12.92 -23.98
N GLU A 238 4.01 -12.93 -24.70
CA GLU A 238 5.31 -13.27 -24.14
C GLU A 238 5.72 -12.31 -23.02
N GLU A 239 5.59 -11.01 -23.26
CA GLU A 239 5.98 -9.97 -22.31
C GLU A 239 5.08 -9.98 -21.07
N PHE A 240 3.76 -10.15 -21.27
CA PHE A 240 2.81 -10.35 -20.18
C PHE A 240 3.16 -11.57 -19.33
N SER A 241 3.50 -12.69 -19.97
CA SER A 241 3.86 -13.93 -19.25
C SER A 241 5.18 -13.79 -18.47
N LYS A 242 6.20 -13.12 -19.04
CA LYS A 242 7.45 -12.80 -18.33
C LYS A 242 7.19 -11.94 -17.11
N ASP A 243 6.29 -10.97 -17.22
CA ASP A 243 5.95 -10.06 -16.14
C ASP A 243 5.20 -10.74 -14.99
N LEU A 244 4.33 -11.69 -15.30
CA LEU A 244 3.69 -12.56 -14.32
C LEU A 244 4.71 -13.47 -13.62
N ALA A 245 5.70 -13.99 -14.33
CA ALA A 245 6.74 -14.85 -13.78
C ALA A 245 7.61 -14.17 -12.71
N VAL A 246 7.76 -12.84 -12.75
CA VAL A 246 8.41 -12.05 -11.67
C VAL A 246 7.71 -12.28 -10.32
N PHE A 247 6.39 -12.49 -10.35
CA PHE A 247 5.56 -12.79 -9.18
C PHE A 247 5.37 -14.29 -8.95
N LYS A 248 6.20 -15.14 -9.58
CA LYS A 248 6.11 -16.62 -9.52
C LYS A 248 4.77 -17.17 -10.02
N ILE A 249 4.06 -16.42 -10.85
CA ILE A 249 2.84 -16.87 -11.51
C ILE A 249 3.26 -17.59 -12.78
N MET A 250 3.05 -18.90 -12.81
CA MET A 250 3.55 -19.79 -13.86
C MET A 250 2.41 -20.29 -14.76
N ALA A 251 2.76 -20.95 -15.86
CA ALA A 251 1.80 -21.37 -16.90
C ALA A 251 0.64 -22.25 -16.39
N ASP A 252 0.88 -23.06 -15.37
CA ASP A 252 -0.15 -23.89 -14.71
C ASP A 252 -1.22 -23.06 -13.99
N MET A 253 -0.92 -21.80 -13.63
CA MET A 253 -1.84 -20.87 -12.99
C MET A 253 -2.63 -20.02 -14.00
N HIS A 254 -2.25 -20.00 -15.28
CA HIS A 254 -2.84 -19.09 -16.28
C HIS A 254 -4.35 -19.28 -16.47
N GLN A 255 -4.86 -20.50 -16.29
CA GLN A 255 -6.29 -20.81 -16.40
C GLN A 255 -7.13 -20.17 -15.28
N GLN A 256 -6.51 -19.70 -14.19
CA GLN A 256 -7.18 -18.98 -13.11
C GLN A 256 -7.14 -17.46 -13.30
N ILE A 257 -6.58 -16.98 -14.42
CA ILE A 257 -6.39 -15.56 -14.71
C ILE A 257 -7.31 -15.16 -15.85
N ILE A 258 -8.13 -14.14 -15.59
CA ILE A 258 -8.95 -13.47 -16.60
C ILE A 258 -8.24 -12.18 -16.99
N VAL A 259 -7.84 -12.05 -18.24
CA VAL A 259 -7.19 -10.84 -18.76
C VAL A 259 -8.23 -9.95 -19.43
N VAL A 260 -8.27 -8.69 -19.01
CA VAL A 260 -9.09 -7.64 -19.60
C VAL A 260 -8.16 -6.67 -20.32
N SER A 261 -8.37 -6.46 -21.61
CA SER A 261 -7.60 -5.50 -22.41
C SER A 261 -8.49 -4.80 -23.43
N ASP A 262 -7.95 -3.82 -24.15
CA ASP A 262 -8.62 -3.33 -25.35
C ASP A 262 -8.80 -4.44 -26.40
N SER A 263 -9.53 -4.11 -27.47
CA SER A 263 -9.73 -5.02 -28.61
C SER A 263 -8.77 -4.71 -29.75
N GLY A 264 -7.60 -4.14 -29.45
CA GLY A 264 -6.51 -4.02 -30.41
C GLY A 264 -6.11 -5.41 -30.88
N SER A 265 -5.75 -5.55 -32.16
CA SER A 265 -5.39 -6.85 -32.76
C SER A 265 -4.17 -7.48 -32.09
N ASN A 266 -3.31 -6.66 -31.50
CA ASN A 266 -2.18 -7.04 -30.66
C ASN A 266 -2.60 -7.65 -29.30
N CYS A 267 -3.76 -7.30 -28.76
CA CYS A 267 -4.23 -7.87 -27.49
C CYS A 267 -5.17 -9.06 -27.71
N CYS A 268 -6.08 -8.96 -28.67
CA CYS A 268 -7.16 -9.93 -28.89
C CYS A 268 -6.89 -10.95 -30.00
N GLY A 269 -5.70 -10.93 -30.61
CA GLY A 269 -5.32 -11.90 -31.64
C GLY A 269 -5.36 -13.33 -31.11
N SER A 270 -5.79 -14.30 -31.93
CA SER A 270 -5.97 -15.70 -31.52
C SER A 270 -4.70 -16.36 -31.00
N ASN A 271 -3.54 -15.87 -31.44
CA ASN A 271 -2.22 -16.35 -31.04
C ASN A 271 -1.62 -15.55 -29.86
N GLY A 272 -2.31 -14.51 -29.38
CA GLY A 272 -1.89 -13.66 -28.27
C GLY A 272 -2.51 -14.09 -26.94
N ILE A 273 -2.90 -13.11 -26.12
CA ILE A 273 -3.49 -13.33 -24.78
C ILE A 273 -4.57 -14.43 -24.75
N PRO A 274 -5.57 -14.45 -25.66
CA PRO A 274 -6.62 -15.47 -25.67
C PRO A 274 -6.14 -16.91 -25.89
N SER A 275 -4.90 -17.12 -26.38
CA SER A 275 -4.34 -18.46 -26.58
C SER A 275 -3.94 -19.16 -25.26
N ALA A 276 -3.67 -18.38 -24.21
CA ALA A 276 -3.15 -18.88 -22.94
C ALA A 276 -4.03 -18.53 -21.73
N PHE A 277 -4.87 -17.50 -21.85
CA PHE A 277 -5.66 -16.95 -20.75
C PHE A 277 -7.13 -16.81 -21.15
N TYR A 278 -8.03 -16.82 -20.16
CA TYR A 278 -9.38 -16.32 -20.37
C TYR A 278 -9.30 -14.83 -20.67
N TRP A 279 -9.97 -14.38 -21.74
CA TRP A 279 -9.88 -12.99 -22.19
C TRP A 279 -11.25 -12.33 -22.25
N LEU A 280 -11.32 -11.08 -21.79
CA LEU A 280 -12.48 -10.22 -21.89
C LEU A 280 -12.10 -8.89 -22.55
N ALA A 281 -12.97 -8.42 -23.44
CA ALA A 281 -12.81 -7.11 -24.04
C ALA A 281 -13.15 -5.99 -23.04
N CYS A 282 -12.32 -4.95 -23.01
CA CYS A 282 -12.56 -3.73 -22.26
C CYS A 282 -13.85 -3.05 -22.71
N SER A 283 -14.78 -2.88 -21.76
CA SER A 283 -16.08 -2.25 -22.03
C SER A 283 -15.93 -0.76 -22.39
N ASP A 284 -14.98 -0.05 -21.78
CA ASP A 284 -14.73 1.36 -22.09
C ASP A 284 -14.29 1.53 -23.55
N HIS A 285 -13.38 0.66 -24.01
CA HIS A 285 -12.96 0.66 -25.42
C HIS A 285 -14.13 0.31 -26.36
N LYS A 286 -14.99 -0.65 -26.00
CA LYS A 286 -16.20 -0.97 -26.78
C LYS A 286 -17.17 0.20 -26.84
N LEU A 287 -17.43 0.87 -25.72
CA LEU A 287 -18.30 2.05 -25.67
C LEU A 287 -17.71 3.20 -26.49
N ALA A 288 -16.42 3.48 -26.34
CA ALA A 288 -15.72 4.49 -27.13
C ALA A 288 -15.78 4.19 -28.63
N THR A 289 -15.59 2.93 -29.03
CA THR A 289 -15.71 2.48 -30.43
C THR A 289 -17.13 2.71 -30.98
N VAL A 290 -18.16 2.35 -30.20
CA VAL A 290 -19.57 2.56 -30.57
C VAL A 290 -19.86 4.05 -30.76
N LEU A 291 -19.49 4.88 -29.78
CA LEU A 291 -19.71 6.32 -29.83
C LEU A 291 -18.97 6.95 -31.01
N THR A 292 -17.68 6.63 -31.19
CA THR A 292 -16.87 7.15 -32.30
C THR A 292 -17.45 6.75 -33.65
N THR A 293 -17.88 5.50 -33.78
CA THR A 293 -18.53 4.99 -34.98
C THR A 293 -19.82 5.73 -35.29
N ILE A 294 -20.68 5.96 -34.29
CA ILE A 294 -21.96 6.64 -34.49
C ILE A 294 -21.74 8.13 -34.79
N MET A 295 -20.82 8.78 -34.10
CA MET A 295 -20.60 10.23 -34.22
C MET A 295 -19.79 10.61 -35.48
N ASN A 296 -18.93 9.72 -35.97
CA ASN A 296 -18.18 9.96 -37.22
C ASN A 296 -18.99 9.61 -38.48
N LYS A 297 -20.16 8.97 -38.33
CA LYS A 297 -21.05 8.75 -39.46
C LYS A 297 -21.57 10.08 -39.98
N THR A 298 -21.14 10.43 -41.19
CA THR A 298 -21.62 11.61 -41.89
C THR A 298 -22.87 11.27 -42.68
N THR A 299 -23.82 12.21 -42.75
CA THR A 299 -24.94 12.15 -43.68
C THR A 299 -24.88 13.38 -44.58
N LYS A 300 -25.05 13.20 -45.89
CA LYS A 300 -25.21 14.30 -46.84
C LYS A 300 -26.70 14.60 -47.02
N ILE A 301 -27.03 15.85 -47.31
CA ILE A 301 -28.37 16.23 -47.77
C ILE A 301 -28.20 16.75 -49.20
N GLU A 302 -28.76 16.03 -50.17
CA GLU A 302 -28.80 16.44 -51.57
C GLU A 302 -30.27 16.53 -52.00
N ASN A 303 -30.67 17.66 -52.58
CA ASN A 303 -32.06 17.94 -53.02
C ASN A 303 -33.12 17.71 -51.92
N GLY A 304 -32.78 18.00 -50.66
CA GLY A 304 -33.68 17.80 -49.51
C GLY A 304 -33.83 16.34 -49.05
N ILE A 305 -33.11 15.40 -49.67
CA ILE A 305 -33.08 13.98 -49.29
C ILE A 305 -31.81 13.72 -48.51
N ARG A 306 -31.94 13.14 -47.31
CA ARG A 306 -30.82 12.74 -46.46
C ARG A 306 -30.26 11.40 -46.93
N SER A 307 -28.96 11.32 -47.18
CA SER A 307 -28.28 10.08 -47.55
C SER A 307 -28.30 9.08 -46.40
N THR A 308 -28.12 7.79 -46.73
CA THR A 308 -27.71 6.81 -45.73
C THR A 308 -26.40 7.25 -45.07
N PRO A 309 -26.22 7.01 -43.75
CA PRO A 309 -24.98 7.35 -43.08
C PRO A 309 -23.78 6.62 -43.72
N PHE A 310 -22.70 7.35 -43.97
CA PHE A 310 -21.44 6.83 -44.49
C PHE A 310 -20.26 7.36 -43.66
N TYR A 311 -19.10 6.74 -43.80
CA TYR A 311 -17.86 7.18 -43.15
C TYR A 311 -17.14 8.21 -44.00
#